data_AF-A0A0H4I2W6-F1
#
_entry.id   AF-A0A0H4I2W6-F1
#
_cell.length_a   1.000
_cell.length_b   1.000
_cell.length_c   1.000
_cell.angle_alpha   90.00
_cell.angle_beta   90.00
_cell.angle_gamma   90.00
#
_symmetry.space_group_name_H-M   'P 1'
#
loop_
_entity.id
_entity.type
_entity.pdbx_description
1 polymer ?
#
loop_
_entity_poly.entity_id
_entity_poly.type
_entity_poly.pdbx_seq_one_letter_code
_entity_poly.pdbx_strand_id
1 'polypeptide(L)'
;MGFKDLVATFDDALRRHDKGNSLKRKELKHLEQALKKKRAKYRDRLYSGSSEETPAQTEVRLRVVEAQLAKLRELMEEASL
;
A
#
# COMPACT_ATOMS: atom_id res chain seq x y z
N MET A 1 -2.58 0.60 -11.97
CA MET A 1 -1.33 0.42 -11.22
C MET A 1 -1.15 -1.03 -10.81
N GLY A 2 -0.03 -1.62 -11.20
CA GLY A 2 0.38 -2.97 -10.78
C GLY A 2 0.75 -3.03 -9.30
N PHE A 3 1.06 -4.22 -8.80
CA PHE A 3 1.60 -4.37 -7.44
C PHE A 3 2.96 -3.68 -7.29
N LYS A 4 3.88 -3.96 -8.24
CA LYS A 4 5.24 -3.42 -8.25
C LYS A 4 5.26 -1.90 -8.27
N ASP A 5 4.45 -1.29 -9.14
CA ASP A 5 4.34 0.16 -9.22
C ASP A 5 3.87 0.76 -7.89
N LEU A 6 2.87 0.13 -7.24
CA LEU A 6 2.33 0.60 -5.97
C LEU A 6 3.38 0.56 -4.87
N VAL A 7 4.15 -0.54 -4.81
CA VAL A 7 5.26 -0.67 -3.87
C VAL A 7 6.32 0.40 -4.11
N ALA A 8 6.77 0.56 -5.36
CA ALA A 8 7.76 1.58 -5.70
C ALA A 8 7.29 3.00 -5.39
N THR A 9 6.00 3.30 -5.59
CA THR A 9 5.44 4.63 -5.29
C THR A 9 5.36 4.89 -3.79
N PHE A 10 5.07 3.85 -3.00
CA PHE A 10 5.09 3.95 -1.55
C PHE A 10 6.53 4.14 -1.02
N ASP A 11 7.48 3.37 -1.54
CA ASP A 11 8.90 3.48 -1.16
C ASP A 11 9.48 4.84 -1.55
N ASP A 12 9.10 5.39 -2.70
CA ASP A 12 9.51 6.74 -3.09
C ASP A 12 8.90 7.82 -2.17
N ALA A 13 7.64 7.64 -1.75
CA ALA A 13 7.02 8.53 -0.77
C ALA A 13 7.76 8.48 0.58
N LEU A 14 8.08 7.29 1.09
CA LEU A 14 8.90 7.12 2.29
C LEU A 14 10.26 7.79 2.16
N ARG A 15 10.97 7.54 1.05
CA ARG A 15 12.29 8.12 0.81
C ARG A 15 12.25 9.65 0.76
N ARG A 16 11.18 10.25 0.25
CA ARG A 16 10.99 11.71 0.27
C ARG A 16 10.79 12.22 1.69
N HIS A 17 9.98 11.53 2.49
CA HIS A 17 9.74 11.84 3.89
C HIS A 17 11.02 11.77 4.73
N ASP A 18 11.80 10.70 4.58
CA ASP A 18 13.07 10.50 5.30
C ASP A 18 14.12 11.57 4.96
N LYS A 19 14.03 12.17 3.78
CA LYS A 19 14.85 13.33 3.37
C LYS A 19 14.36 14.66 3.96
N GLY A 20 13.37 14.64 4.85
CA GLY A 20 12.76 15.82 5.46
C GLY A 20 11.73 16.53 4.58
N ASN A 21 11.27 15.94 3.47
CA ASN A 21 10.21 16.54 2.66
C ASN A 21 8.85 16.19 3.25
N SER A 22 8.03 17.22 3.49
CA SER A 22 6.64 17.01 3.89
C SER A 22 5.86 16.33 2.76
N LEU A 23 5.24 15.19 3.06
CA LEU A 23 4.33 14.51 2.14
C LEU A 23 3.00 15.24 2.09
N LYS A 24 2.51 15.55 0.88
CA LYS A 24 1.23 16.26 0.76
C LYS A 24 0.11 15.34 1.24
N ARG A 25 -0.78 15.86 2.08
CA ARG A 25 -1.97 15.13 2.58
C ARG A 25 -2.82 14.51 1.46
N LYS A 26 -2.88 15.15 0.28
CA LYS A 26 -3.55 14.61 -0.91
C LYS A 26 -2.86 13.36 -1.46
N GLU A 27 -1.53 13.35 -1.50
CA GLU A 27 -0.73 12.21 -1.96
C GLU A 27 -0.88 11.03 -0.99
N LEU A 28 -0.81 11.29 0.33
CA LEU A 28 -1.04 10.28 1.37
C LEU A 28 -2.43 9.64 1.24
N LYS A 29 -3.49 10.46 1.06
CA LYS A 29 -4.86 9.94 0.83
C LYS A 29 -4.98 9.11 -0.44
N HIS A 30 -4.32 9.52 -1.53
CA HIS A 30 -4.32 8.73 -2.77
C HIS A 30 -3.62 7.38 -2.61
N LEU A 31 -2.46 7.36 -1.94
CA LEU A 31 -1.76 6.13 -1.59
C LEU A 31 -2.64 5.21 -0.72
N GLU A 32 -3.32 5.77 0.28
CA GLU A 32 -4.20 5.01 1.17
C GLU A 32 -5.34 4.33 0.38
N GLN A 33 -5.99 5.07 -0.51
CA GLN A 33 -7.06 4.54 -1.36
C GLN A 33 -6.56 3.44 -2.29
N ALA A 34 -5.39 3.63 -2.92
CA ALA A 34 -4.79 2.64 -3.82
C ALA A 34 -4.45 1.34 -3.09
N LEU A 35 -3.86 1.44 -1.89
CA LEU A 35 -3.54 0.30 -1.04
C LEU A 35 -4.81 -0.42 -0.54
N LYS A 36 -5.84 0.30 -0.08
CA LYS A 36 -7.13 -0.28 0.32
C LYS A 36 -7.78 -1.05 -0.84
N LYS A 37 -7.75 -0.49 -2.06
CA LYS A 37 -8.27 -1.15 -3.26
C LYS A 37 -7.51 -2.44 -3.58
N LYS A 38 -6.18 -2.45 -3.46
CA LYS A 38 -5.38 -3.68 -3.66
C LYS A 38 -5.63 -4.72 -2.58
N ARG A 39 -5.71 -4.30 -1.31
CA ARG A 39 -6.05 -5.20 -0.19
C ARG A 39 -7.38 -5.90 -0.43
N ALA A 40 -8.42 -5.15 -0.81
CA ALA A 40 -9.72 -5.72 -1.15
C ALA A 40 -9.63 -6.72 -2.30
N LYS A 41 -8.91 -6.37 -3.39
CA LYS A 41 -8.71 -7.27 -4.53
C LYS A 41 -8.00 -8.57 -4.13
N TYR A 42 -6.96 -8.51 -3.29
CA TYR A 42 -6.24 -9.72 -2.88
C TYR A 42 -7.07 -10.60 -1.93
N ARG A 43 -7.84 -10.00 -1.02
CA ARG A 43 -8.78 -10.75 -0.17
C ARG A 43 -9.86 -11.44 -1.01
N ASP A 44 -10.44 -10.74 -1.96
CA ASP A 44 -11.43 -11.28 -2.90
C ASP A 44 -10.83 -12.41 -3.74
N ARG A 45 -9.59 -12.26 -4.21
CA ARG A 45 -8.86 -13.29 -4.95
C ARG A 45 -8.62 -14.56 -4.13
N LEU A 46 -8.22 -14.41 -2.86
CA LEU A 46 -8.03 -15.55 -1.94
C LEU A 46 -9.36 -16.25 -1.63
N TYR A 47 -10.44 -15.49 -1.49
CA TYR A 47 -11.77 -16.02 -1.21
C TYR A 47 -12.38 -16.75 -2.41
N SER A 48 -12.24 -16.17 -3.62
CA SER A 48 -12.82 -16.72 -4.86
C SER A 48 -12.00 -17.84 -5.50
N GLY A 49 -10.77 -18.11 -5.01
CA GLY A 49 -9.91 -19.16 -5.54
C GLY A 49 -9.44 -18.90 -6.98
N SER A 50 -9.21 -17.64 -7.35
CA SER A 50 -8.81 -17.23 -8.71
C SER A 50 -7.56 -17.96 -9.22
N SER A 51 -7.56 -18.33 -10.51
CA SER A 51 -6.45 -19.01 -11.19
C SER A 51 -5.33 -18.08 -11.68
N GLU A 52 -5.50 -16.75 -11.58
CA GLU A 52 -4.52 -15.78 -12.10
C GLU A 52 -3.18 -15.79 -11.34
N GLU A 53 -3.17 -16.24 -10.08
CA GLU A 53 -2.00 -16.24 -9.20
C GLU A 53 -2.18 -17.27 -8.10
N THR A 54 -1.10 -17.91 -7.65
CA THR A 54 -1.22 -18.88 -6.56
C THR A 54 -1.68 -18.20 -5.26
N PRO A 55 -2.44 -18.90 -4.40
CA PRO A 55 -2.86 -18.34 -3.11
C PRO A 55 -1.67 -17.86 -2.27
N ALA A 56 -0.57 -18.63 -2.23
CA ALA A 56 0.64 -18.26 -1.50
C ALA A 56 1.26 -16.94 -1.99
N GLN A 57 1.32 -16.72 -3.31
CA GLN A 57 1.81 -15.45 -3.87
C GLN A 57 0.86 -14.29 -3.53
N THR A 58 -0.45 -14.53 -3.61
CA THR A 58 -1.47 -13.52 -3.27
C THR A 58 -1.39 -13.13 -1.78
N GLU A 59 -1.17 -14.09 -0.89
CA GLU A 59 -0.96 -13.83 0.55
C GLU A 59 0.27 -12.97 0.83
N VAL A 60 1.40 -13.26 0.19
CA VAL A 60 2.62 -12.45 0.35
C VAL A 60 2.35 -11.00 -0.06
N ARG A 61 1.70 -10.80 -1.21
CA ARG A 61 1.33 -9.45 -1.67
C ARG A 61 0.33 -8.76 -0.74
N LEU A 62 -0.63 -9.51 -0.19
CA LEU A 62 -1.58 -8.98 0.79
C LEU A 62 -0.85 -8.49 2.05
N ARG A 63 0.07 -9.28 2.61
CA ARG A 63 0.86 -8.89 3.79
C ARG A 63 1.68 -7.62 3.53
N VAL A 64 2.31 -7.51 2.35
CA VAL A 64 3.04 -6.28 1.97
C VAL A 64 2.10 -5.07 1.93
N VAL A 65 0.93 -5.18 1.27
CA VAL A 65 -0.03 -4.08 1.21
C VAL A 65 -0.56 -3.71 2.61
N GLU A 66 -0.79 -4.69 3.48
CA GLU A 66 -1.24 -4.44 4.85
C GLU A 66 -0.15 -3.76 5.70
N ALA A 67 1.12 -4.14 5.53
CA ALA A 67 2.24 -3.45 6.18
C ALA A 67 2.39 -2.00 5.68
N GLN A 68 2.26 -1.76 4.36
CA GLN A 68 2.29 -0.41 3.79
C GLN A 68 1.14 0.46 4.28
N LEU A 69 -0.06 -0.12 4.47
CA LEU A 69 -1.20 0.59 5.07
C LEU A 69 -0.94 0.97 6.53
N ALA A 70 -0.34 0.08 7.32
CA ALA A 70 0.02 0.38 8.69
C ALA A 70 1.03 1.53 8.74
N LYS A 71 2.10 1.46 7.94
CA LYS A 71 3.11 2.51 7.89
C LYS A 71 2.56 3.84 7.38
N LEU A 72 1.65 3.82 6.41
CA LEU A 72 1.00 5.04 5.93
C LEU A 72 0.18 5.75 7.02
N ARG A 73 -0.47 4.98 7.90
CA ARG A 73 -1.24 5.55 9.01
C ARG A 73 -0.33 6.25 10.01
N GLU A 74 0.79 5.64 10.37
CA GLU A 74 1.82 6.27 11.20
C GLU A 74 2.27 7.60 10.60
N LEU A 75 2.62 7.63 9.30
CA LEU A 75 3.04 8.87 8.63
C LEU A 75 1.94 9.95 8.60
N MET A 76 0.67 9.54 8.44
CA MET A 76 -0.45 10.47 8.45
C MET A 76 -0.71 11.04 9.85
N GLU A 77 -0.48 10.26 10.90
CA GLU A 77 -0.55 10.71 12.30
C GLU A 77 0.60 11.66 12.63
N GLU A 78 1.84 11.31 12.26
CA GLU A 78 3.03 12.16 12.38
C GLU A 78 2.86 13.51 11.65
N ALA A 79 2.32 13.50 10.42
CA ALA A 79 2.10 14.72 9.64
C ALA A 79 0.88 15.55 10.12
N SER A 80 0.09 15.05 11.05
CA SER A 80 -1.05 15.77 11.64
C SER A 80 -0.71 16.43 12.99
N LEU A 81 0.48 16.13 13.54
CA LEU A 81 1.06 16.76 14.73
C LEU A 81 1.88 18.00 14.35
#